data_AF-A0A9B0TU95-F1
#
_entry.id   AF-A0A9B0TU95-F1
#
_cell.length_a   1.000
_cell.length_b   1.000
_cell.length_c   1.000
_cell.angle_alpha   90.00
_cell.angle_beta   90.00
_cell.angle_gamma   90.00
#
_symmetry.space_group_name_H-M   'P 1'
#
loop_
_entity.id
_entity.type
_entity.pdbx_description
1 polymer ?
#
loop_
_entity_poly.entity_id
_entity_poly.type
_entity_poly.pdbx_seq_one_letter_code
_entity_poly.pdbx_strand_id
1 'polypeptide(L)'
;MVKISFQPAVAGVKGDKADKAAEERPPQPRYKKGGSVGSVCYLSMGMVVLLTGLVFASVYIYRYFFLAQLARDNFFHCGVFYEDPLSAQMPARMELEEDVKIYLEENYERINVPVPQFGGGDPADIIHDFQRGLTAYHDISLDKCYVIELNTTIVLPPRNFWELLMNVKRGTYLPQTYIIQEEMVVTEHVNDKEALGSFIYHLCSGKDTYRLRRRATQRRITKRGAKNCSAIRHFENTFVVETRICGVV
;
A
#
# COMPACT_ATOMS: atom_id res chain seq x y z
N MET A 1 -14.88 32.39 -112.23
CA MET A 1 -13.70 32.98 -112.92
C MET A 1 -13.93 34.49 -112.99
N VAL A 2 -12.86 35.31 -112.94
CA VAL A 2 -12.86 36.80 -112.81
C VAL A 2 -12.97 37.26 -111.33
N LYS A 3 -11.90 37.66 -110.62
CA LYS A 3 -11.16 38.96 -110.64
C LYS A 3 -12.09 40.07 -110.09
N ILE A 4 -11.79 40.94 -109.12
CA ILE A 4 -10.72 41.95 -109.01
C ILE A 4 -10.78 42.58 -107.59
N SER A 5 -9.61 43.01 -107.12
CA SER A 5 -9.26 43.85 -105.97
C SER A 5 -10.06 45.15 -105.81
N PHE A 6 -10.22 45.65 -104.58
CA PHE A 6 -10.34 47.10 -104.30
C PHE A 6 -9.69 47.49 -102.95
N GLN A 7 -8.66 48.32 -103.04
CA GLN A 7 -8.35 49.47 -102.18
C GLN A 7 -8.26 50.68 -103.15
N PRO A 8 -8.20 51.97 -102.74
CA PRO A 8 -8.27 52.62 -101.42
C PRO A 8 -9.23 53.85 -101.39
N ALA A 9 -9.28 54.60 -100.28
CA ALA A 9 -9.35 56.08 -100.21
C ALA A 9 -9.54 56.53 -98.74
N VAL A 10 -8.59 57.17 -98.08
CA VAL A 10 -8.22 58.60 -98.08
C VAL A 10 -8.98 59.44 -97.03
N ALA A 11 -8.17 60.21 -96.30
CA ALA A 11 -8.45 61.47 -95.58
C ALA A 11 -9.19 61.41 -94.24
N GLY A 12 -8.61 62.13 -93.26
CA GLY A 12 -9.35 62.51 -92.07
C GLY A 12 -8.52 62.78 -90.82
N VAL A 13 -7.55 63.70 -90.90
CA VAL A 13 -6.97 64.34 -89.72
C VAL A 13 -8.07 65.10 -88.97
N LYS A 14 -8.33 64.75 -87.71
CA LYS A 14 -8.28 65.68 -86.56
C LYS A 14 -8.65 64.93 -85.29
N GLY A 15 -7.70 64.87 -84.38
CA GLY A 15 -8.03 64.63 -82.99
C GLY A 15 -8.77 65.84 -82.44
N ASP A 16 -9.75 65.58 -81.58
CA ASP A 16 -9.99 66.43 -80.43
C ASP A 16 -10.38 65.55 -79.24
N LYS A 17 -9.70 65.85 -78.14
CA LYS A 17 -9.94 65.31 -76.80
C LYS A 17 -11.34 65.70 -76.34
N ALA A 18 -12.04 64.76 -75.72
CA ALA A 18 -12.38 64.82 -74.29
C ALA A 18 -13.72 64.13 -74.00
N ASP A 19 -13.64 63.17 -73.07
CA ASP A 19 -14.58 62.86 -72.01
C ASP A 19 -16.03 62.46 -72.38
N LYS A 20 -16.39 61.21 -72.06
CA LYS A 20 -17.16 60.90 -70.84
C LYS A 20 -17.52 59.41 -70.70
N ALA A 21 -17.41 58.99 -69.43
CA ALA A 21 -18.30 58.11 -68.69
C ALA A 21 -18.27 56.59 -68.94
N ALA A 22 -17.73 55.93 -67.90
CA ALA A 22 -18.32 54.79 -67.19
C ALA A 22 -18.46 53.45 -67.93
N GLU A 23 -17.59 52.51 -67.56
CA GLU A 23 -18.09 51.25 -67.03
C GLU A 23 -17.16 50.70 -65.94
N GLU A 24 -17.72 50.66 -64.74
CA GLU A 24 -17.13 50.25 -63.47
C GLU A 24 -16.99 48.72 -63.46
N ARG A 25 -15.78 48.21 -63.68
CA ARG A 25 -15.48 46.79 -63.43
C ARG A 25 -15.21 46.61 -61.93
N PRO A 26 -15.88 45.68 -61.23
CA PRO A 26 -15.75 45.56 -59.79
C PRO A 26 -14.34 45.08 -59.43
N PRO A 27 -13.63 45.72 -58.48
CA PRO A 27 -12.39 45.13 -57.98
C PRO A 27 -12.74 43.91 -57.13
N GLN A 28 -12.14 42.79 -57.49
CA GLN A 28 -12.32 41.50 -56.80
C GLN A 28 -12.10 41.61 -55.28
N PRO A 29 -12.82 40.83 -54.46
CA PRO A 29 -12.60 40.79 -53.03
C PRO A 29 -11.22 40.19 -52.76
N ARG A 30 -10.26 41.07 -52.47
CA ARG A 30 -8.94 40.70 -51.99
C ARG A 30 -9.09 40.19 -50.56
N TYR A 31 -9.30 38.89 -50.41
CA TYR A 31 -9.32 38.25 -49.10
C TYR A 31 -7.94 38.44 -48.44
N LYS A 32 -7.83 39.42 -47.54
CA LYS A 32 -6.66 39.53 -46.66
C LYS A 32 -6.69 38.32 -45.74
N LYS A 33 -5.94 37.26 -46.09
CA LYS A 33 -5.49 36.26 -45.12
C LYS A 33 -4.42 36.92 -44.23
N GLY A 34 -4.87 37.82 -43.36
CA GLY A 34 -4.07 38.31 -42.25
C GLY A 34 -4.00 37.20 -41.23
N GLY A 35 -3.07 36.26 -41.41
CA GLY A 35 -2.75 35.24 -40.44
C GLY A 35 -2.16 35.88 -39.18
N SER A 36 -3.03 36.40 -38.32
CA SER A 36 -3.18 35.96 -36.95
C SER A 36 -1.89 35.69 -36.14
N VAL A 37 -0.87 36.53 -36.26
CA VAL A 37 0.31 36.48 -35.36
C VAL A 37 -0.14 36.62 -33.90
N GLY A 38 -1.10 37.51 -33.65
CA GLY A 38 -1.72 37.67 -32.34
C GLY A 38 -2.42 36.39 -31.84
N SER A 39 -3.26 35.73 -32.67
CA SER A 39 -3.94 34.52 -32.18
C SER A 39 -3.02 33.30 -32.09
N VAL A 40 -1.95 33.21 -32.87
CA VAL A 40 -0.91 32.19 -32.66
C VAL A 40 -0.21 32.40 -31.31
N CYS A 41 0.09 33.64 -30.93
CA CYS A 41 0.66 33.96 -29.60
C CYS A 41 -0.32 33.67 -28.44
N TYR A 42 -1.61 33.95 -28.59
CA TYR A 42 -2.60 33.61 -27.56
C TYR A 42 -2.80 32.10 -27.42
N LEU A 43 -2.79 31.36 -28.53
CA LEU A 43 -2.86 29.91 -28.51
C LEU A 43 -1.61 29.29 -27.87
N SER A 44 -0.41 29.82 -28.16
CA SER A 44 0.82 29.34 -27.51
C SER A 44 0.84 29.65 -26.01
N MET A 45 0.40 30.84 -25.60
CA MET A 45 0.31 31.19 -24.17
C MET A 45 -0.74 30.34 -23.45
N GLY A 46 -1.90 30.10 -24.06
CA GLY A 46 -2.92 29.18 -23.54
C GLY A 46 -2.39 27.75 -23.39
N MET A 47 -1.62 27.26 -24.37
CA MET A 47 -0.98 25.94 -24.30
C MET A 47 0.02 25.86 -23.14
N VAL A 48 0.84 26.90 -22.92
CA VAL A 48 1.78 26.96 -21.80
C VAL A 48 1.04 26.95 -20.46
N VAL A 49 -0.05 27.70 -20.32
CA VAL A 49 -0.88 27.70 -19.09
C VAL A 49 -1.52 26.33 -18.85
N LEU A 50 -2.01 25.66 -19.89
CA LEU A 50 -2.56 24.31 -19.77
C LEU A 50 -1.49 23.29 -19.37
N LEU A 51 -0.32 23.33 -20.00
CA LEU A 51 0.78 22.42 -19.68
C LEU A 51 1.29 22.63 -18.26
N THR A 52 1.44 23.88 -17.83
CA THR A 52 1.82 24.19 -16.44
C THR A 52 0.75 23.73 -15.46
N GLY A 53 -0.53 23.97 -15.75
CA GLY A 53 -1.65 23.45 -14.96
C GLY A 53 -1.64 21.92 -14.84
N LEU A 54 -1.36 21.20 -15.93
CA LEU A 54 -1.21 19.74 -15.92
C LEU A 54 -0.02 19.27 -15.07
N VAL A 55 1.11 19.99 -15.11
CA VAL A 55 2.26 19.69 -14.25
C VAL A 55 1.91 19.90 -12.78
N PHE A 56 1.28 21.01 -12.42
CA PHE A 56 0.87 21.24 -11.01
C PHE A 56 -0.19 20.25 -10.54
N ALA A 57 -1.19 19.94 -11.38
CA ALA A 57 -2.21 18.94 -11.06
C ALA A 57 -1.60 17.54 -10.91
N SER A 58 -0.67 17.15 -11.79
CA SER A 58 0.00 15.85 -11.70
C SER A 58 0.91 15.77 -10.47
N VAL A 59 1.66 16.83 -10.13
CA VAL A 59 2.46 16.89 -8.89
C VAL A 59 1.55 16.83 -7.66
N TYR A 60 0.43 17.54 -7.66
CA TYR A 60 -0.54 17.52 -6.56
C TYR A 60 -1.15 16.12 -6.38
N ILE A 61 -1.64 15.51 -7.47
CA ILE A 61 -2.19 14.15 -7.45
C ILE A 61 -1.10 13.14 -7.04
N TYR A 62 0.13 13.26 -7.54
CA TYR A 62 1.22 12.36 -7.17
C TYR A 62 1.58 12.48 -5.68
N ARG A 63 1.64 13.71 -5.15
CA ARG A 63 1.92 13.97 -3.73
C ARG A 63 0.78 13.52 -2.82
N TYR A 64 -0.46 13.79 -3.21
CA TYR A 64 -1.63 13.53 -2.38
C TYR A 64 -2.13 12.10 -2.49
N PHE A 65 -2.21 11.54 -3.69
CA PHE A 65 -2.63 10.16 -3.87
C PHE A 65 -1.44 9.21 -3.81
N PHE A 66 -0.39 9.40 -4.60
CA PHE A 66 0.66 8.37 -4.70
C PHE A 66 1.53 8.27 -3.45
N LEU A 67 2.02 9.40 -2.93
CA LEU A 67 2.83 9.44 -1.72
C LEU A 67 2.02 9.17 -0.44
N ALA A 68 0.77 9.64 -0.35
CA ALA A 68 -0.08 9.32 0.81
C ALA A 68 -0.60 7.87 0.76
N GLN A 69 -0.87 7.32 -0.43
CA GLN A 69 -1.26 5.91 -0.58
C GLN A 69 -0.10 4.97 -0.24
N LEU A 70 1.13 5.29 -0.67
CA LEU A 70 2.34 4.55 -0.25
C LEU A 70 2.56 4.60 1.27
N ALA A 71 2.17 5.69 1.94
CA ALA A 71 2.19 5.79 3.39
C ALA A 71 1.03 5.04 4.07
N ARG A 72 -0.06 4.77 3.34
CA ARG A 72 -1.24 4.02 3.82
C ARG A 72 -1.19 2.52 3.53
N ASP A 73 -0.23 2.06 2.73
CA ASP A 73 -0.06 0.64 2.44
C ASP A 73 0.54 -0.05 3.67
N ASN A 74 -0.28 -0.18 4.71
CA ASN A 74 0.06 -0.76 6.00
C ASN A 74 -0.06 -2.28 5.98
N PHE A 75 -0.11 -2.86 4.79
CA PHE A 75 -0.12 -4.30 4.55
C PHE A 75 1.28 -4.75 4.15
N PHE A 76 1.84 -5.67 4.93
CA PHE A 76 3.16 -6.22 4.70
C PHE A 76 3.06 -7.74 4.64
N HIS A 77 3.69 -8.31 3.63
CA HIS A 77 3.97 -9.73 3.57
C HIS A 77 5.42 -9.93 3.98
N CYS A 78 5.65 -10.61 5.09
CA CYS A 78 6.95 -10.74 5.73
C CYS A 78 7.39 -12.21 5.70
N GLY A 79 8.67 -12.43 5.40
CA GLY A 79 9.31 -13.74 5.38
C GLY A 79 10.67 -13.64 6.07
N VAL A 80 10.91 -14.47 7.09
CA VAL A 80 12.20 -14.54 7.77
C VAL A 80 12.69 -15.97 7.90
N PHE A 81 13.98 -16.17 7.60
CA PHE A 81 14.67 -17.42 7.88
C PHE A 81 15.27 -17.37 9.28
N TYR A 82 14.99 -18.38 10.09
CA TYR A 82 15.59 -18.54 11.41
C TYR A 82 16.20 -19.93 11.59
N GLU A 83 17.12 -20.03 12.53
CA GLU A 83 17.75 -21.29 12.92
C GLU A 83 17.09 -21.78 14.21
N ASP A 84 16.56 -23.02 14.19
CA ASP A 84 16.03 -23.66 15.39
C ASP A 84 17.20 -24.28 16.20
N PRO A 85 17.54 -23.75 17.39
CA PRO A 85 18.65 -24.27 18.20
C PRO A 85 18.42 -25.71 18.70
N LEU A 86 17.20 -26.26 18.60
CA LEU A 86 16.87 -27.63 19.01
C LEU A 86 17.01 -28.66 17.88
N SER A 87 17.22 -28.23 16.64
CA SER A 87 17.45 -29.12 15.49
C SER A 87 18.89 -29.64 15.45
N ALA A 88 19.24 -30.53 16.36
CA ALA A 88 20.59 -31.08 16.51
C ALA A 88 21.06 -32.01 15.36
N GLN A 89 20.24 -32.25 14.32
CA GLN A 89 20.54 -33.22 13.27
C GLN A 89 20.80 -32.61 11.88
N MET A 90 20.43 -31.35 11.66
CA MET A 90 20.78 -30.54 10.49
C MET A 90 20.35 -29.09 10.80
N PRO A 91 21.11 -28.06 10.40
CA PRO A 91 20.61 -26.69 10.42
C PRO A 91 19.48 -26.58 9.39
N ALA A 92 18.26 -26.90 9.82
CA ALA A 92 17.06 -26.63 9.05
C ALA A 92 16.82 -25.13 9.16
N ARG A 93 17.18 -24.38 8.12
CA ARG A 93 16.68 -23.02 7.93
C ARG A 93 15.16 -23.13 7.84
N MET A 94 14.47 -22.65 8.86
CA MET A 94 13.01 -22.60 8.87
C MET A 94 12.59 -21.24 8.34
N GLU A 95 11.54 -21.23 7.53
CA GLU A 95 10.94 -20.02 6.97
C GLU A 95 9.67 -19.71 7.75
N LEU A 96 9.60 -18.52 8.34
CA LEU A 96 8.39 -17.96 8.92
C LEU A 96 7.86 -16.93 7.92
N GLU A 97 6.67 -17.18 7.41
CA GLU A 97 5.91 -16.22 6.62
C GLU A 97 4.78 -15.65 7.50
N GLU A 98 4.46 -14.37 7.35
CA GLU A 98 3.31 -13.75 8.00
C GLU A 98 2.79 -12.54 7.22
N ASP A 99 1.49 -12.30 7.33
CA ASP A 99 0.81 -11.13 6.77
C ASP A 99 0.47 -10.15 7.89
N VAL A 100 1.06 -8.96 7.85
CA VAL A 100 0.89 -7.92 8.88
C VAL A 100 0.04 -6.76 8.33
N LYS A 101 -1.01 -6.39 9.06
CA LYS A 101 -1.84 -5.21 8.83
C LYS A 101 -1.77 -4.26 10.02
N ILE A 102 -1.23 -3.06 9.80
CA ILE A 102 -1.07 -2.04 10.85
C ILE A 102 -2.14 -0.95 10.70
N TYR A 103 -2.89 -0.69 11.77
CA TYR A 103 -3.92 0.35 11.81
C TYR A 103 -3.45 1.48 12.73
N LEU A 104 -2.77 2.47 12.15
CA LEU A 104 -2.13 3.56 12.91
C LEU A 104 -3.13 4.51 13.59
N GLU A 105 -4.31 4.70 12.99
CA GLU A 105 -5.35 5.60 13.53
C GLU A 105 -6.08 4.93 14.70
N GLU A 106 -6.42 3.65 14.53
CA GLU A 106 -7.09 2.83 15.53
C GLU A 106 -6.13 2.21 16.57
N ASN A 107 -4.82 2.37 16.37
CA ASN A 107 -3.78 1.91 17.29
C ASN A 107 -3.87 0.40 17.61
N TYR A 108 -4.07 -0.41 16.56
CA TYR A 108 -3.99 -1.87 16.66
C TYR A 108 -3.31 -2.44 15.41
N GLU A 109 -2.90 -3.70 15.50
CA GLU A 109 -2.39 -4.45 14.36
C GLU A 109 -2.96 -5.85 14.35
N ARG A 110 -2.98 -6.45 13.15
CA ARG A 110 -3.40 -7.82 12.91
C ARG A 110 -2.29 -8.55 12.15
N ILE A 111 -1.88 -9.69 12.68
CA ILE A 111 -0.87 -10.56 12.09
C ILE A 111 -1.55 -11.89 11.77
N ASN A 112 -1.41 -12.36 10.53
CA ASN A 112 -1.85 -13.68 10.12
C ASN A 112 -0.62 -14.56 9.88
N VAL A 113 -0.51 -15.61 10.67
CA VAL A 113 0.50 -16.65 10.54
C VAL A 113 -0.14 -17.80 9.75
N PRO A 114 0.29 -18.05 8.50
CA PRO A 114 -0.22 -19.12 7.67
C PRO A 114 0.22 -20.48 8.22
N VAL A 115 -0.32 -21.55 7.64
CA VAL A 115 0.11 -22.91 7.96
C VAL A 115 1.60 -23.06 7.60
N PRO A 116 2.48 -23.37 8.57
CA PRO A 116 3.91 -23.46 8.29
C PRO A 116 4.18 -24.66 7.37
N GLN A 117 5.00 -24.44 6.34
CA GLN A 117 5.44 -25.51 5.45
C GLN A 117 6.41 -26.46 6.17
N PHE A 118 7.23 -25.92 7.08
CA PHE A 118 8.23 -26.64 7.87
C PHE A 118 8.37 -25.99 9.26
N GLY A 119 8.46 -26.79 10.32
CA GLY A 119 8.57 -26.31 11.71
C GLY A 119 7.27 -26.45 12.50
N GLY A 120 7.38 -26.83 13.78
CA GLY A 120 6.25 -27.21 14.64
C GLY A 120 5.56 -26.04 15.34
N GLY A 121 4.99 -25.13 14.55
CA GLY A 121 4.11 -24.06 15.04
C GLY A 121 2.68 -24.22 14.54
N ASP A 122 1.71 -23.71 15.29
CA ASP A 122 0.31 -23.65 14.90
C ASP A 122 0.04 -22.37 14.08
N PRO A 123 -0.74 -22.46 12.99
CA PRO A 123 -1.28 -21.29 12.29
C PRO A 123 -2.14 -20.46 13.24
N ALA A 124 -2.07 -19.14 13.12
CA ALA A 124 -2.76 -18.24 14.03
C ALA A 124 -3.16 -16.90 13.41
N ASP A 125 -4.26 -16.34 13.88
CA ASP A 125 -4.56 -14.91 13.74
C ASP A 125 -4.27 -14.20 15.06
N ILE A 126 -3.49 -13.13 15.02
CA ILE A 126 -3.02 -12.41 16.20
C ILE A 126 -3.46 -10.96 16.09
N ILE A 127 -4.00 -10.40 17.18
CA ILE A 127 -4.32 -8.97 17.30
C ILE A 127 -3.59 -8.40 18.51
N HIS A 128 -2.85 -7.31 18.29
CA HIS A 128 -2.38 -6.44 19.37
C HIS A 128 -3.24 -5.19 19.41
N ASP A 129 -4.07 -5.07 20.45
CA ASP A 129 -4.88 -3.88 20.72
C ASP A 129 -4.13 -3.02 21.75
N PHE A 130 -3.43 -1.99 21.27
CA PHE A 130 -2.65 -1.09 22.12
C PHE A 130 -3.54 -0.10 22.90
N GLN A 131 -4.80 0.10 22.49
CA GLN A 131 -5.75 0.90 23.26
C GLN A 131 -6.22 0.15 24.50
N ARG A 132 -6.48 -1.15 24.36
CA ARG A 132 -6.90 -2.03 25.46
C ARG A 132 -5.72 -2.60 26.24
N GLY A 133 -4.52 -2.59 25.67
CA GLY A 133 -3.33 -3.22 26.25
C GLY A 133 -3.48 -4.74 26.27
N LEU A 134 -4.09 -5.32 25.24
CA LEU A 134 -4.34 -6.76 25.14
C LEU A 134 -3.75 -7.35 23.85
N THR A 135 -3.24 -8.56 23.97
CA THR A 135 -2.94 -9.44 22.83
C THR A 135 -3.97 -10.56 22.80
N ALA A 136 -4.53 -10.83 21.62
CA ALA A 136 -5.38 -11.98 21.38
C ALA A 136 -4.77 -12.88 20.30
N TYR A 137 -4.64 -14.17 20.61
CA TYR A 137 -4.24 -15.22 19.69
C TYR A 137 -5.47 -16.08 19.37
N HIS A 138 -5.82 -16.22 18.10
CA HIS A 138 -6.72 -17.27 17.62
C HIS A 138 -5.85 -18.38 17.03
N ASP A 139 -5.74 -19.48 17.77
CA ASP A 139 -5.10 -20.71 17.32
C ASP A 139 -6.05 -21.40 16.35
N ILE A 140 -5.68 -21.42 15.06
CA ILE A 140 -6.53 -21.91 13.97
C ILE A 140 -6.61 -23.45 14.02
N SER A 141 -5.55 -24.13 14.45
CA SER A 141 -5.52 -25.60 14.60
C SER A 141 -6.53 -26.08 15.64
N LEU A 142 -6.62 -25.37 16.77
CA LEU A 142 -7.48 -25.74 17.90
C LEU A 142 -8.85 -25.06 17.88
N ASP A 143 -9.05 -24.09 16.99
CA ASP A 143 -10.18 -23.14 16.96
C ASP A 143 -10.47 -22.51 18.33
N LYS A 144 -9.41 -22.09 19.01
CA LYS A 144 -9.46 -21.49 20.35
C LYS A 144 -8.85 -20.10 20.34
N CYS A 145 -9.47 -19.21 21.11
CA CYS A 145 -8.94 -17.90 21.38
C CYS A 145 -8.25 -17.85 22.74
N TYR A 146 -7.14 -17.13 22.79
CA TYR A 146 -6.36 -16.92 23.99
C TYR A 146 -6.05 -15.43 24.13
N VAL A 147 -6.25 -14.87 25.32
CA VAL A 147 -6.11 -13.43 25.55
C VAL A 147 -5.16 -13.18 26.72
N ILE A 148 -4.26 -12.22 26.55
CA ILE A 148 -3.27 -11.84 27.56
C ILE A 148 -3.07 -10.33 27.57
N GLU A 149 -2.56 -9.81 28.69
CA GLU A 149 -2.02 -8.45 28.74
C GLU A 149 -0.84 -8.30 27.79
N LEU A 150 -0.91 -7.22 26.98
CA LEU A 150 0.10 -6.85 26.00
C LEU A 150 1.42 -6.52 26.70
N ASN A 151 2.50 -7.15 26.23
CA ASN A 151 3.83 -6.84 26.72
C ASN A 151 4.53 -5.82 25.82
N THR A 152 4.41 -4.55 26.19
CA THR A 152 4.98 -3.41 25.44
C THR A 152 6.51 -3.36 25.43
N THR A 153 7.20 -4.21 26.21
CA THR A 153 8.67 -4.33 26.12
C THR A 153 9.11 -5.25 25.00
N ILE A 154 8.22 -6.15 24.54
CA ILE A 154 8.51 -7.12 23.48
C ILE A 154 7.83 -6.67 22.18
N VAL A 155 6.53 -6.36 22.24
CA VAL A 155 5.74 -5.93 21.10
C VAL A 155 6.02 -4.45 20.79
N LEU A 156 6.50 -4.17 19.57
CA LEU A 156 6.73 -2.80 19.12
C LEU A 156 5.40 -2.05 18.92
N PRO A 157 5.32 -0.76 19.31
CA PRO A 157 4.15 0.07 18.97
C PRO A 157 3.94 0.20 17.46
N PRO A 158 2.69 0.42 16.99
CA PRO A 158 2.34 0.38 15.56
C PRO A 158 3.20 1.27 14.66
N ARG A 159 3.54 2.50 15.11
CA ARG A 159 4.40 3.42 14.35
C ARG A 159 5.83 2.89 14.22
N ASN A 160 6.41 2.42 15.33
CA ASN A 160 7.76 1.87 15.35
C ASN A 160 7.84 0.58 14.54
N PHE A 161 6.82 -0.27 14.63
CA PHE A 161 6.75 -1.50 13.87
C PHE A 161 6.62 -1.23 12.38
N TRP A 162 5.77 -0.28 11.98
CA TRP A 162 5.65 0.17 10.59
C TRP A 162 6.98 0.69 10.03
N GLU A 163 7.70 1.52 10.79
CA GLU A 163 9.02 2.03 10.37
C GLU A 163 10.04 0.89 10.22
N LEU A 164 10.05 -0.08 11.13
CA LEU A 164 10.88 -1.27 11.04
C LEU A 164 10.58 -2.06 9.75
N LEU A 165 9.32 -2.39 9.49
CA LEU A 165 8.92 -3.14 8.30
C LEU A 165 9.24 -2.39 7.01
N MET A 166 9.09 -1.07 6.99
CA MET A 166 9.52 -0.23 5.86
C MET A 166 11.03 -0.26 5.64
N ASN A 167 11.83 -0.26 6.70
CA ASN A 167 13.29 -0.36 6.61
C ASN A 167 13.73 -1.76 6.14
N VAL A 168 13.04 -2.81 6.58
CA VAL A 168 13.24 -4.18 6.09
C VAL A 168 12.89 -4.25 4.59
N LYS A 169 11.73 -3.73 4.18
CA LYS A 169 11.30 -3.69 2.76
C LYS A 169 12.27 -2.92 1.86
N ARG A 170 12.94 -1.88 2.39
CA ARG A 170 13.98 -1.11 1.68
C ARG A 170 15.36 -1.77 1.70
N GLY A 171 15.54 -2.87 2.45
CA GLY A 171 16.83 -3.54 2.61
C GLY A 171 17.85 -2.78 3.48
N THR A 172 17.41 -1.76 4.23
CA THR A 172 18.28 -0.98 5.13
C THR A 172 18.39 -1.59 6.52
N TYR A 173 17.62 -2.64 6.80
CA TYR A 173 17.63 -3.36 8.06
C TYR A 173 17.53 -4.87 7.83
N LEU A 174 18.33 -5.66 8.55
CA LEU A 174 18.26 -7.11 8.57
C LEU A 174 17.75 -7.56 9.95
N PRO A 175 16.57 -8.21 10.03
CA PRO A 175 16.06 -8.70 11.30
C PRO A 175 16.99 -9.75 11.91
N GLN A 176 17.01 -9.82 13.23
CA GLN A 176 17.78 -10.81 13.98
C GLN A 176 17.08 -12.17 13.87
N THR A 177 17.85 -13.22 13.60
CA THR A 177 17.33 -14.55 13.29
C THR A 177 17.23 -15.48 14.51
N TYR A 178 17.25 -14.93 15.73
CA TYR A 178 17.11 -15.74 16.95
C TYR A 178 15.65 -15.79 17.42
N ILE A 179 15.32 -16.86 18.14
CA ILE A 179 14.00 -17.11 18.69
C ILE A 179 14.01 -16.81 20.19
N ILE A 180 13.06 -16.01 20.67
CA ILE A 180 12.73 -15.89 22.10
C ILE A 180 11.52 -16.77 22.39
N GLN A 181 11.60 -17.59 23.44
CA GLN A 181 10.52 -18.49 23.84
C GLN A 181 9.78 -17.94 25.07
N GLU A 182 8.47 -17.74 24.99
CA GLU A 182 7.60 -17.43 26.12
C GLU A 182 6.69 -18.64 26.44
N GLU A 183 6.68 -19.10 27.70
CA GLU A 183 5.75 -20.15 28.14
C GLU A 183 4.53 -19.51 28.81
N MET A 184 3.35 -19.80 28.27
CA MET A 184 2.06 -19.34 28.72
C MET A 184 1.27 -20.50 29.33
N VAL A 185 0.52 -20.21 30.38
CA VAL A 185 -0.39 -21.17 31.01
C VAL A 185 -1.82 -20.66 30.84
N VAL A 186 -2.70 -21.53 30.34
CA VAL A 186 -4.13 -21.26 30.26
C VAL A 186 -4.69 -21.09 31.68
N THR A 187 -5.60 -20.15 31.91
CA THR A 187 -6.15 -19.87 33.23
C THR A 187 -7.68 -19.96 33.23
N GLU A 188 -8.37 -18.84 33.17
CA GLU A 188 -9.83 -18.76 33.24
C GLU A 188 -10.46 -18.74 31.84
N HIS A 189 -11.69 -19.26 31.75
CA HIS A 189 -12.53 -19.09 30.55
C HIS A 189 -13.14 -17.68 30.54
N VAL A 190 -13.16 -17.05 29.37
CA VAL A 190 -13.72 -15.71 29.16
C VAL A 190 -15.13 -15.84 28.58
N ASN A 191 -16.13 -15.51 29.41
CA ASN A 191 -17.54 -15.56 29.01
C ASN A 191 -17.97 -14.27 28.29
N ASP A 192 -17.61 -13.11 28.86
CA ASP A 192 -17.90 -11.79 28.30
C ASP A 192 -16.73 -11.36 27.41
N LYS A 193 -16.94 -11.46 26.10
CA LYS A 193 -15.93 -11.12 25.09
C LYS A 193 -16.03 -9.67 24.66
N GLU A 194 -17.19 -9.05 24.86
CA GLU A 194 -17.47 -7.65 24.58
C GLU A 194 -16.57 -6.75 25.44
N ALA A 195 -16.28 -7.17 26.68
CA ALA A 195 -15.33 -6.51 27.57
C ALA A 195 -13.89 -6.45 27.02
N LEU A 196 -13.52 -7.29 26.04
CA LEU A 196 -12.19 -7.32 25.45
C LEU A 196 -11.95 -6.23 24.41
N GLY A 197 -13.00 -5.54 23.95
CA GLY A 197 -12.94 -4.55 22.88
C GLY A 197 -13.36 -5.11 21.52
N SER A 198 -13.75 -4.22 20.61
CA SER A 198 -14.41 -4.59 19.33
C SER A 198 -13.53 -5.47 18.45
N PHE A 199 -12.22 -5.18 18.35
CA PHE A 199 -11.31 -5.92 17.46
C PHE A 199 -11.13 -7.37 17.92
N ILE A 200 -10.86 -7.56 19.21
CA ILE A 200 -10.70 -8.89 19.82
C ILE A 200 -12.03 -9.64 19.84
N TYR A 201 -13.14 -8.95 20.10
CA TYR A 201 -14.49 -9.53 20.02
C TYR A 201 -14.74 -10.14 18.63
N HIS A 202 -14.48 -9.41 17.55
CA HIS A 202 -14.68 -9.92 16.20
C HIS A 202 -13.77 -11.12 15.88
N LEU A 203 -12.54 -11.13 16.38
CA LEU A 203 -11.64 -12.27 16.22
C LEU A 203 -12.15 -13.52 16.96
N CYS A 204 -12.62 -13.35 18.20
CA CYS A 204 -12.93 -14.46 19.11
C CYS A 204 -14.41 -14.82 19.23
N SER A 205 -15.29 -14.11 18.53
CA SER A 205 -16.70 -14.45 18.46
C SER A 205 -16.89 -15.85 17.88
N GLY A 206 -17.78 -16.64 18.51
CA GLY A 206 -18.03 -18.03 18.17
C GLY A 206 -17.01 -19.08 18.66
N LYS A 207 -15.90 -18.67 19.29
CA LYS A 207 -14.80 -19.57 19.69
C LYS A 207 -14.64 -19.69 21.21
N ASP A 208 -14.18 -20.82 21.73
CA ASP A 208 -13.82 -20.89 23.16
C ASP A 208 -12.66 -19.93 23.45
N THR A 209 -12.80 -19.08 24.46
CA THR A 209 -11.83 -18.02 24.77
C THR A 209 -11.30 -18.18 26.17
N TYR A 210 -9.97 -18.15 26.34
CA TYR A 210 -9.33 -18.32 27.64
C TYR A 210 -8.31 -17.22 27.91
N ARG A 211 -8.12 -16.86 29.18
CA ARG A 211 -7.00 -16.00 29.58
C ARG A 211 -5.71 -16.78 29.71
N LEU A 212 -4.61 -16.14 29.33
CA LEU A 212 -3.28 -16.65 29.55
C LEU A 212 -2.58 -15.91 30.67
N ARG A 213 -1.64 -16.61 31.31
CA ARG A 213 -0.67 -16.03 32.23
C ARG A 213 0.75 -16.47 31.84
N ARG A 214 1.68 -15.52 31.80
CA ARG A 214 3.11 -15.80 31.61
C ARG A 214 3.63 -16.66 32.76
N ARG A 215 4.31 -17.75 32.44
CA ARG A 215 4.99 -18.59 33.43
C ARG A 215 6.26 -17.89 33.86
N ALA A 216 6.34 -17.48 35.12
CA ALA A 216 7.58 -16.93 35.67
C ALA A 216 8.70 -17.98 35.54
N THR A 217 9.86 -17.57 35.06
CA THR A 217 11.11 -18.35 34.95
C THR A 217 11.69 -18.69 36.33
N GLN A 218 10.88 -19.21 37.26
CA GLN A 218 11.40 -19.89 38.42
C GLN A 218 11.94 -21.25 37.94
N ARG A 219 13.25 -21.45 38.16
CA ARG A 219 14.02 -22.68 37.94
C ARG A 219 13.48 -23.87 38.76
N ARG A 220 12.22 -24.23 38.60
CA ARG A 220 11.68 -25.52 39.04
C ARG A 220 11.76 -26.45 37.85
N ILE A 221 12.71 -27.37 37.92
CA ILE A 221 12.78 -28.55 37.08
C ILE A 221 11.45 -29.31 37.30
N THR A 222 10.44 -29.01 36.50
CA THR A 222 9.25 -29.85 36.41
C THR A 222 9.62 -31.07 35.57
N LYS A 223 9.46 -32.25 36.17
CA LYS A 223 9.57 -33.56 35.53
C LYS A 223 8.89 -33.53 34.16
N ARG A 224 9.57 -34.03 33.12
CA ARG A 224 9.10 -34.12 31.72
C ARG A 224 7.87 -35.02 31.60
N GLY A 225 6.73 -34.60 32.12
CA GLY A 225 5.45 -34.94 31.52
C GLY A 225 5.29 -33.99 30.35
N ALA A 226 5.18 -34.50 29.13
CA ALA A 226 4.81 -33.69 27.98
C ALA A 226 3.45 -33.06 28.28
N LYS A 227 3.44 -31.84 28.80
CA LYS A 227 2.22 -31.03 28.79
C LYS A 227 1.87 -30.86 27.32
N ASN A 228 0.62 -31.17 26.96
CA ASN A 228 0.12 -30.83 25.63
C ASN A 228 0.13 -29.30 25.54
N CYS A 229 1.13 -28.77 24.86
CA CYS A 229 1.28 -27.34 24.60
C CYS A 229 1.28 -27.14 23.09
N SER A 230 0.48 -26.18 22.63
CA SER A 230 0.63 -25.62 21.28
C SER A 230 1.73 -24.57 21.27
N ALA A 231 2.27 -24.27 20.11
CA ALA A 231 3.30 -23.24 19.94
C ALA A 231 2.94 -22.36 18.75
N ILE A 232 2.84 -21.05 18.95
CA ILE A 232 2.62 -20.08 17.87
C ILE A 232 3.92 -19.30 17.69
N ARG A 233 4.40 -19.18 16.44
CA ARG A 233 5.61 -18.43 16.11
C ARG A 233 5.25 -17.25 15.22
N HIS A 234 5.74 -16.07 15.57
CA HIS A 234 5.49 -14.84 14.81
C HIS A 234 6.56 -13.77 15.11
N PHE A 235 6.62 -12.74 14.28
CA PHE A 235 7.58 -11.64 14.39
C PHE A 235 6.95 -10.46 15.15
N GLU A 236 7.22 -10.37 16.45
CA GLU A 236 6.72 -9.26 17.31
C GLU A 236 7.63 -8.01 17.28
N ASN A 237 8.89 -8.19 16.90
CA ASN A 237 9.96 -7.18 16.98
C ASN A 237 11.08 -7.56 16.01
N THR A 238 12.32 -7.14 16.24
CA THR A 238 13.48 -7.51 15.44
C THR A 238 13.89 -8.99 15.55
N PHE A 239 13.09 -9.83 16.20
CA PHE A 239 13.33 -11.26 16.46
C PHE A 239 12.01 -12.05 16.41
N VAL A 240 12.10 -13.37 16.28
CA VAL A 240 10.94 -14.27 16.28
C VAL A 240 10.58 -14.64 17.71
N VAL A 241 9.29 -14.62 18.04
CA VAL A 241 8.76 -15.07 19.34
C VAL A 241 8.03 -16.40 19.17
N GLU A 242 8.43 -17.41 19.93
CA GLU A 242 7.70 -18.66 20.11
C GLU A 242 6.87 -18.60 21.40
N THR A 243 5.56 -18.42 21.25
CA THR A 243 4.59 -18.44 22.35
C THR A 243 4.08 -19.88 22.55
N ARG A 244 4.48 -20.53 23.64
CA ARG A 244 4.03 -21.89 23.98
C ARG A 244 2.87 -21.85 24.93
N ILE A 245 1.69 -22.28 24.49
CA ILE A 245 0.46 -22.25 25.28
C ILE A 245 0.21 -23.64 25.86
N CYS A 246 0.34 -23.78 27.17
CA CYS A 246 0.17 -25.04 27.87
C CYS A 246 -1.15 -25.06 28.67
N GLY A 247 -1.88 -26.18 28.58
CA GLY A 247 -3.06 -26.42 29.41
C GLY A 247 -2.73 -26.56 30.90
N VAL A 248 -3.73 -26.31 31.75
CA VAL A 248 -3.70 -26.70 33.17
C VAL A 248 -3.99 -28.19 33.25
N VAL A 249 -3.11 -28.95 33.90
CA VAL A 249 -3.33 -30.36 34.25
C VAL A 249 -4.25 -30.44 35.45
#